data_AF-A0A8H6IUH0-F1
#
_entry.id   AF-A0A8H6IUH0-F1
#
_cell.length_a   1.000
_cell.length_b   1.000
_cell.length_c   1.000
_cell.angle_alpha   90.00
_cell.angle_beta   90.00
_cell.angle_gamma   90.00
#
_symmetry.space_group_name_H-M   'P 1'
#
loop_
_entity.id
_entity.type
_entity.pdbx_description
1 polymer ?
#
loop_
_entity_poly.entity_id
_entity_poly.type
_entity_poly.pdbx_seq_one_letter_code
_entity_poly.pdbx_strand_id
1 'polypeptide(L)'
;MEDARSFYFDTALSAGAPTLALLREFTRPGHVLFGSDFPYAPELAIVDMNERLDSYGGRDEAFVRSICYEAAVRLFPRLAEIFSSVA
;
A
#
# COMPACT_ATOMS: atom_id res chain seq x y z
N MET A 1 9.94 0.83 -19.64
CA MET A 1 9.73 0.48 -18.22
C MET A 1 9.50 1.71 -17.35
N GLU A 2 10.13 2.87 -17.64
CA GLU A 2 9.91 4.10 -16.86
C GLU A 2 8.45 4.53 -16.73
N ASP A 3 7.66 4.43 -17.80
CA ASP A 3 6.24 4.80 -17.74
C ASP A 3 5.44 3.91 -16.78
N ALA A 4 5.76 2.60 -16.72
CA ALA A 4 5.09 1.68 -15.81
C ALA A 4 5.39 1.99 -14.32
N ARG A 5 6.56 2.57 -14.01
CA ARG A 5 6.90 3.01 -12.65
C ARG A 5 6.09 4.22 -12.19
N SER A 6 5.42 4.91 -13.13
CA SER A 6 4.56 6.06 -12.83
C SER A 6 3.13 5.69 -12.45
N PHE A 7 2.70 4.45 -12.69
CA PHE A 7 1.40 3.97 -12.26
C PHE A 7 1.36 3.75 -10.75
N TYR A 8 0.14 3.70 -10.22
CA TYR A 8 -0.11 3.31 -8.84
C TYR A 8 -0.48 1.82 -8.80
N PHE A 9 -0.02 1.14 -7.77
CA PHE A 9 -0.27 -0.27 -7.51
C PHE A 9 -0.92 -0.40 -6.15
N ASP A 10 -1.84 -1.35 -5.97
CA ASP A 10 -2.39 -1.68 -4.66
C ASP A 10 -1.96 -3.07 -4.17
N THR A 11 -2.25 -3.37 -2.90
CA THR A 11 -1.83 -4.62 -2.23
C THR A 11 -2.91 -5.69 -2.18
N ALA A 12 -4.07 -5.51 -2.81
CA ALA A 12 -5.15 -6.49 -2.75
C ALA A 12 -4.68 -7.85 -3.25
N LEU A 13 -4.81 -8.86 -2.37
CA LEU A 13 -4.37 -10.25 -2.61
C LEU A 13 -2.89 -10.38 -3.05
N SER A 14 -2.06 -9.35 -2.81
CA SER A 14 -0.73 -9.20 -3.40
C SER A 14 0.34 -8.70 -2.41
N ALA A 15 0.11 -8.85 -1.10
CA ALA A 15 1.02 -8.39 -0.04
C ALA A 15 2.13 -9.40 0.33
N GLY A 16 2.42 -10.38 -0.53
CA GLY A 16 3.52 -11.33 -0.29
C GLY A 16 4.89 -10.64 -0.25
N ALA A 17 5.81 -11.10 0.61
CA ALA A 17 7.13 -10.50 0.78
C ALA A 17 7.95 -10.32 -0.53
N PRO A 18 7.95 -11.26 -1.49
CA PRO A 18 8.61 -11.06 -2.79
C PRO A 18 7.97 -9.93 -3.61
N THR A 19 6.64 -9.82 -3.59
CA THR A 19 5.89 -8.77 -4.30
C THR A 19 6.16 -7.40 -3.68
N LEU A 20 6.14 -7.30 -2.35
CA LEU A 20 6.45 -6.06 -1.64
C LEU A 20 7.90 -5.60 -1.89
N ALA A 21 8.87 -6.53 -1.92
CA ALA A 21 10.25 -6.21 -2.26
C ALA A 21 10.38 -5.69 -3.70
N LEU A 22 9.72 -6.34 -4.66
CA LEU A 22 9.68 -5.88 -6.05
C LEU A 22 9.07 -4.48 -6.15
N LEU A 23 7.91 -4.23 -5.54
CA LEU A 23 7.24 -2.93 -5.57
C LEU A 23 8.12 -1.85 -4.94
N ARG A 24 8.81 -2.17 -3.84
CA ARG A 24 9.72 -1.27 -3.13
C ARG A 24 10.90 -0.80 -3.98
N GLU A 25 11.42 -1.67 -4.83
CA GLU A 25 12.56 -1.37 -5.73
C GLU A 25 12.12 -0.76 -7.06
N PHE A 26 10.99 -1.24 -7.60
CA PHE A 26 10.52 -0.86 -8.93
C PHE A 26 9.75 0.47 -8.94
N THR A 27 8.82 0.68 -8.01
CA THR A 27 7.89 1.81 -8.08
C THR A 27 8.53 3.14 -7.65
N ARG A 28 7.93 4.26 -8.06
CA ARG A 28 8.30 5.57 -7.51
C ARG A 28 7.85 5.66 -6.04
N PRO A 29 8.57 6.40 -5.17
CA PRO A 29 8.14 6.58 -3.78
C PRO A 29 6.70 7.09 -3.67
N GLY A 30 5.86 6.39 -2.90
CA GLY A 30 4.44 6.74 -2.72
C GLY A 30 3.50 6.27 -3.84
N HIS A 31 3.92 5.35 -4.71
CA HIS A 31 3.09 4.77 -5.77
C HIS A 31 2.54 3.38 -5.43
N VAL A 32 2.58 2.99 -4.16
CA VAL A 32 1.95 1.76 -3.66
C VAL A 32 0.91 2.15 -2.62
N LEU A 33 -0.30 1.65 -2.77
CA LEU A 33 -1.47 1.94 -1.95
C LEU A 33 -1.91 0.67 -1.22
N PHE A 34 -2.50 0.82 -0.05
CA PHE A 34 -3.23 -0.28 0.57
C PHE A 34 -4.51 -0.60 -0.21
N GLY A 35 -4.82 -1.89 -0.36
CA GLY A 35 -6.07 -2.40 -0.91
C GLY A 35 -6.43 -3.75 -0.29
N SER A 36 -7.70 -3.94 0.08
CA SER A 36 -8.21 -5.20 0.63
C SER A 36 -9.10 -5.99 -0.34
N ASP A 37 -9.72 -5.31 -1.31
CA ASP A 37 -10.73 -5.88 -2.22
C ASP A 37 -11.99 -6.45 -1.51
N PHE A 38 -12.33 -5.93 -0.32
CA PHE A 38 -13.62 -6.24 0.32
C PHE A 38 -14.80 -5.67 -0.52
N PRO A 39 -15.91 -6.41 -0.71
CA PRO A 39 -16.25 -7.74 -0.16
C PRO A 39 -15.94 -8.91 -1.10
N TYR A 40 -15.15 -8.70 -2.16
CA TYR A 40 -14.85 -9.74 -3.16
C TYR A 40 -13.75 -10.69 -2.69
N ALA A 41 -12.70 -10.18 -2.05
CA ALA A 41 -11.69 -10.99 -1.38
C ALA A 41 -12.28 -11.67 -0.13
N PRO A 42 -12.04 -12.98 0.08
CA PRO A 42 -12.43 -13.66 1.32
C PRO A 42 -11.77 -13.03 2.55
N GLU A 43 -12.49 -12.96 3.65
CA GLU A 43 -12.00 -12.34 4.90
C GLU A 43 -10.67 -12.94 5.38
N LEU A 44 -10.52 -14.26 5.32
CA LEU A 44 -9.27 -14.94 5.67
C LEU A 44 -8.09 -14.50 4.79
N ALA A 45 -8.33 -14.24 3.51
CA ALA A 45 -7.28 -13.74 2.61
C ALA A 45 -6.92 -12.29 2.94
N ILE A 46 -7.90 -11.45 3.30
CA ILE A 46 -7.65 -10.07 3.73
C ILE A 46 -6.78 -10.06 5.01
N VAL A 47 -7.13 -10.89 6.00
CA VAL A 47 -6.36 -11.02 7.24
C VAL A 47 -4.93 -11.46 6.95
N ASP A 48 -4.73 -12.52 6.14
CA ASP A 48 -3.39 -12.98 5.76
C ASP A 48 -2.58 -11.90 5.03
N MET A 49 -3.19 -11.11 4.13
CA MET A 49 -2.50 -10.00 3.46
C MET A 49 -2.10 -8.88 4.44
N ASN A 50 -2.96 -8.55 5.40
CA ASN A 50 -2.64 -7.55 6.43
C ASN A 50 -1.48 -8.01 7.32
N GLU A 51 -1.50 -9.26 7.78
CA GLU A 51 -0.42 -9.84 8.60
C GLU A 51 0.93 -9.84 7.86
N ARG A 52 0.91 -10.04 6.53
CA ARG A 52 2.12 -9.96 5.71
C ARG A 52 2.66 -8.53 5.60
N LEU A 53 1.78 -7.52 5.47
CA LEU A 53 2.19 -6.11 5.50
C LEU A 53 2.81 -5.75 6.85
N ASP A 54 2.17 -6.13 7.96
CA ASP A 54 2.68 -5.89 9.32
C ASP A 54 4.06 -6.55 9.52
N SER A 55 4.19 -7.81 9.10
CA SER A 55 5.46 -8.54 9.13
C SER A 55 6.56 -7.87 8.30
N TYR A 56 6.20 -7.32 7.13
CA TYR A 56 7.15 -6.57 6.29
C TYR A 56 7.51 -5.21 6.92
N GLY A 57 6.59 -4.60 7.67
CA GLY A 57 6.81 -3.35 8.41
C GLY A 57 7.91 -3.46 9.46
N GLY A 58 8.09 -4.65 10.05
CA GLY A 58 9.24 -4.94 10.91
C GLY A 58 10.61 -4.84 10.21
N ARG A 59 10.65 -4.79 8.87
CA ARG A 59 11.86 -4.63 8.06
C ARG A 59 11.97 -3.24 7.43
N ASP A 60 10.87 -2.67 6.95
CA ASP A 60 10.81 -1.34 6.34
C ASP A 60 9.50 -0.62 6.74
N GLU A 61 9.50 -0.09 7.97
CA GLU A 61 8.36 0.61 8.55
C GLU A 61 7.92 1.81 7.71
N ALA A 62 8.88 2.55 7.14
CA ALA A 62 8.59 3.74 6.34
C ALA A 62 7.86 3.40 5.04
N PHE A 63 8.25 2.31 4.38
CA PHE A 63 7.54 1.85 3.19
C PHE A 63 6.13 1.37 3.52
N VAL A 64 5.95 0.56 4.57
CA VAL A 64 4.63 0.05 4.94
C VAL A 64 3.71 1.17 5.43
N ARG A 65 4.21 2.12 6.22
CA ARG A 65 3.47 3.33 6.58
C ARG A 65 3.02 4.13 5.36
N SER A 66 3.90 4.26 4.36
CA SER A 66 3.53 4.89 3.08
C SER A 66 2.39 4.14 2.38
N ILE A 67 2.42 2.81 2.34
CA ILE A 67 1.35 1.98 1.76
C ILE A 67 0.04 2.18 2.52
N CYS A 68 0.09 2.12 3.86
CA CYS A 68 -1.10 2.12 4.71
C CYS A 68 -1.92 3.41 4.61
N TYR A 69 -1.29 4.58 4.47
CA TYR A 69 -2.05 5.82 4.33
C TYR A 69 -1.34 6.98 3.61
N GLU A 70 -0.03 7.18 3.76
CA GLU A 70 0.61 8.41 3.26
C GLU A 70 0.54 8.55 1.74
N ALA A 71 0.67 7.44 1.00
CA ALA A 71 0.54 7.42 -0.45
C ALA A 71 -0.88 7.80 -0.90
N ALA A 72 -1.92 7.29 -0.22
CA ALA A 72 -3.31 7.62 -0.50
C ALA A 72 -3.61 9.09 -0.19
N VAL A 73 -3.15 9.58 0.96
CA VAL A 73 -3.27 11.00 1.35
C VAL A 73 -2.61 11.90 0.30
N ARG A 74 -1.43 11.54 -0.20
CA ARG A 74 -0.75 12.31 -1.25
C ARG A 74 -1.49 12.27 -2.60
N LEU A 75 -2.03 11.11 -2.99
CA LEU A 75 -2.69 10.92 -4.28
C LEU A 75 -4.06 11.61 -4.34
N PHE A 76 -4.80 11.65 -3.24
CA PHE A 76 -6.17 12.14 -3.20
C PHE A 76 -6.26 13.45 -2.39
N PRO A 77 -6.18 14.64 -3.02
CA PRO A 77 -6.15 15.92 -2.29
C PRO A 77 -7.34 16.14 -1.35
N ARG A 78 -8.54 15.69 -1.75
CA ARG A 78 -9.75 15.76 -0.92
C ARG A 78 -9.66 14.89 0.33
N LEU A 79 -8.94 13.77 0.26
CA LEU A 79 -8.65 12.94 1.43
C LEU A 79 -7.64 13.64 2.35
N ALA A 80 -6.63 14.32 1.79
CA ALA A 80 -5.66 15.08 2.58
C ALA A 80 -6.29 16.22 3.38
N GLU A 81 -7.28 16.90 2.82
CA GLU A 81 -8.07 17.93 3.52
C GLU A 81 -8.77 17.33 4.75
N ILE A 82 -9.41 16.17 4.59
CA ILE A 82 -10.07 15.46 5.69
C ILE A 82 -9.04 15.02 6.72
N PHE A 83 -7.94 14.39 6.29
CA PHE A 83 -6.90 13.88 7.18
C PHE A 83 -6.28 14.98 8.04
N SER A 84 -6.01 16.15 7.45
CA SER A 84 -5.47 17.32 8.16
C SER A 84 -6.45 17.97 9.14
N SER A 85 -7.75 17.68 9.01
CA SER A 85 -8.78 18.21 9.91
C SER A 85 -8.98 17.34 11.17
N VAL A 86 -8.46 16.11 11.16
CA VAL A 86 -8.63 15.13 12.26
C VAL A 86 -7.30 14.67 12.88
N ALA A 87 -6.17 14.92 12.23
CA ALA A 87 -4.81 14.65 12.74
C ALA A 87 -4.26 15.84 13.55
#